data_AF-A0A376EL89-F1
#
_entry.id   AF-A0A376EL89-F1
#
_cell.length_a   1.000
_cell.length_b   1.000
_cell.length_c   1.000
_cell.angle_alpha   90.00
_cell.angle_beta   90.00
_cell.angle_gamma   90.00
#
_symmetry.space_group_name_H-M   'P 1'
#
loop_
_entity.id
_entity.type
_entity.pdbx_description
1 polymer ?
#
loop_
_entity_poly.entity_id
_entity_poly.type
_entity_poly.pdbx_seq_one_letter_code
_entity_poly.pdbx_strand_id
1 'polypeptide(L)'
;MRKILGLLPLILFFSCHSSSGENVIMNSVNNKWSKKSEQKFNLEVSDPQNPKNIIFVVRNNNNYPYSNIRFIVNFTNLQNKKKETDTLNYVLAKPNGEWLGTGFGDTKEALFQYKLNYKFPGKRKI
;
A
#
# COMPACT_ATOMS: atom_id res chain seq x y z
N MET A 1 -36.02 -51.83 11.63
CA MET A 1 -34.53 -51.88 11.50
C MET A 1 -34.23 -51.94 10.01
N ARG A 2 -33.48 -51.08 9.35
CA ARG A 2 -32.27 -50.32 9.72
C ARG A 2 -32.32 -48.91 9.11
N LYS A 3 -31.77 -47.95 9.86
CA LYS A 3 -31.52 -46.57 9.46
C LYS A 3 -30.22 -46.52 8.64
N ILE A 4 -30.23 -45.91 7.47
CA ILE A 4 -29.02 -45.41 6.76
C ILE A 4 -29.47 -44.10 6.12
N LEU A 5 -29.57 -43.02 6.89
CA LEU A 5 -28.52 -42.03 7.20
C LEU A 5 -28.02 -41.35 5.92
N GLY A 6 -28.62 -40.19 5.64
CA GLY A 6 -28.46 -39.42 4.42
C GLY A 6 -27.04 -38.89 4.21
N LEU A 7 -26.61 -38.91 2.95
CA LEU A 7 -25.40 -38.26 2.50
C LEU A 7 -25.77 -36.83 2.06
N LEU A 8 -25.64 -35.88 2.98
CA LEU A 8 -25.77 -34.45 2.70
C LEU A 8 -24.49 -34.00 1.98
N PRO A 9 -24.56 -33.41 0.77
CA PRO A 9 -23.36 -32.84 0.15
C PRO A 9 -23.01 -31.58 0.94
N LEU A 10 -21.86 -31.60 1.61
CA LEU A 10 -21.31 -30.46 2.33
C LEU A 10 -20.84 -29.42 1.31
N ILE A 11 -21.76 -28.53 0.92
CA ILE A 11 -21.47 -27.35 0.12
C ILE A 11 -20.58 -26.43 0.97
N LEU A 12 -19.30 -26.39 0.62
CA LEU A 12 -18.33 -25.47 1.18
C LEU A 12 -18.65 -24.05 0.66
N PHE A 13 -19.47 -23.31 1.40
CA PHE A 13 -19.60 -21.87 1.24
C PHE A 13 -18.36 -21.18 1.85
N PHE A 14 -17.25 -21.17 1.11
CA PHE A 14 -16.19 -20.22 1.38
C PHE A 14 -16.68 -18.84 0.93
N SER A 15 -17.33 -18.12 1.84
CA SER A 15 -17.52 -16.69 1.68
C SER A 15 -16.16 -16.02 1.84
N CYS A 16 -15.58 -15.58 0.72
CA CYS A 16 -14.45 -14.67 0.74
C CYS A 16 -14.99 -13.29 1.17
N HIS A 17 -14.93 -13.00 2.47
CA HIS A 17 -15.19 -11.65 2.96
C HIS A 17 -14.00 -10.77 2.57
N SER A 18 -14.06 -10.16 1.39
CA SER A 18 -13.12 -9.11 1.02
C SER A 18 -13.39 -7.92 1.93
N SER A 19 -12.50 -7.70 2.90
CA SER A 19 -12.55 -6.53 3.77
C SER A 19 -12.45 -5.27 2.91
N SER A 20 -13.58 -4.60 2.71
CA SER A 20 -13.79 -3.43 1.85
C SER A 20 -13.08 -2.14 2.34
N GLY A 21 -12.09 -2.26 3.23
CA GLY A 21 -11.44 -1.14 3.91
C GLY A 21 -10.11 -0.68 3.30
N GLU A 22 -9.51 -1.46 2.40
CA GLU A 22 -8.20 -1.17 1.83
C GLU A 22 -8.34 -0.59 0.41
N ASN A 23 -8.09 0.73 0.28
CA ASN A 23 -7.99 1.38 -1.02
C ASN A 23 -6.52 1.47 -1.42
N VAL A 24 -6.12 0.66 -2.40
CA VAL A 24 -4.77 0.70 -2.97
C VAL A 24 -4.81 1.49 -4.27
N ILE A 25 -4.03 2.57 -4.35
CA ILE A 25 -3.92 3.41 -5.54
C ILE A 25 -2.48 3.32 -6.05
N MET A 26 -2.33 2.94 -7.32
CA MET A 26 -1.03 2.78 -7.97
C MET A 26 -0.99 3.59 -9.25
N ASN A 27 0.09 4.35 -9.44
CA ASN A 27 0.41 4.97 -10.72
C ASN A 27 1.45 4.12 -11.45
N SER A 28 1.26 3.87 -12.74
CA SER A 28 2.27 3.19 -13.55
C SER A 28 3.49 4.09 -13.74
N VAL A 29 4.68 3.51 -13.57
CA VAL A 29 5.97 4.16 -13.85
C VAL A 29 6.69 3.53 -15.05
N ASN A 30 6.00 2.73 -15.87
CA ASN A 30 6.56 2.09 -17.09
C ASN A 30 7.94 1.43 -16.86
N ASN A 31 8.10 0.73 -15.73
CA ASN A 31 9.35 0.09 -15.28
C ASN A 31 10.54 1.03 -15.05
N LYS A 32 10.36 2.35 -15.16
CA LYS A 32 11.42 3.36 -14.95
C LYS A 32 10.85 4.60 -14.29
N TRP A 33 11.23 4.84 -13.04
CA TRP A 33 10.87 6.06 -12.35
C TRP A 33 12.07 7.02 -12.27
N SER A 34 11.96 8.16 -12.95
CA SER A 34 12.98 9.22 -12.88
C SER A 34 12.92 9.98 -11.57
N LYS A 35 14.07 10.29 -10.97
CA LYS A 35 14.16 11.06 -9.71
C LYS A 35 13.46 12.44 -9.77
N LYS A 36 13.34 13.03 -10.97
CA LYS A 36 12.66 14.33 -11.18
C LYS A 36 11.16 14.18 -11.49
N SER A 37 10.67 12.95 -11.66
CA SER A 37 9.27 12.69 -11.96
C SER A 37 8.47 12.59 -10.67
N GLU A 38 7.52 13.50 -10.49
CA GLU A 38 6.59 13.46 -9.37
C GLU A 38 5.46 12.47 -9.64
N GLN A 39 5.09 11.70 -8.61
CA GLN A 39 3.88 10.88 -8.61
C GLN A 39 2.82 11.58 -7.77
N LYS A 40 1.65 11.84 -8.36
CA LYS A 40 0.52 12.50 -7.70
C LYS A 40 -0.54 11.48 -7.35
N PHE A 41 -0.96 11.46 -6.10
CA PHE A 41 -2.03 10.60 -5.60
C PHE A 41 -3.12 11.50 -5.05
N ASN A 42 -4.36 11.26 -5.46
CA ASN A 42 -5.54 11.92 -4.91
C ASN A 42 -6.25 10.90 -4.01
N LEU A 43 -6.22 11.11 -2.71
CA LEU A 43 -6.81 10.22 -1.72
C LEU A 43 -8.25 10.64 -1.44
N GLU A 44 -9.22 9.80 -1.74
CA GLU A 44 -10.62 10.06 -1.40
C GLU A 44 -10.96 9.54 0.01
N VAL A 45 -11.17 10.47 0.95
CA VAL A 45 -11.54 10.13 2.33
C VAL A 45 -13.05 10.24 2.50
N SER A 46 -13.73 9.09 2.58
CA SER A 46 -15.17 8.98 2.86
C SER A 46 -15.51 9.11 4.35
N ASP A 47 -14.61 8.64 5.22
CA ASP A 47 -14.80 8.60 6.67
C ASP A 47 -13.56 9.11 7.43
N PRO A 48 -13.49 10.42 7.70
CA PRO A 48 -12.35 11.04 8.39
C PRO A 48 -12.37 10.82 9.92
N GLN A 49 -13.46 10.33 10.49
CA GLN A 49 -13.51 10.10 11.95
C GLN A 49 -12.72 8.88 12.35
N ASN A 50 -12.67 7.88 11.46
CA ASN A 50 -11.88 6.68 11.65
C ASN A 50 -10.45 6.87 11.13
N PRO A 51 -9.42 6.80 12.01
CA PRO A 51 -8.04 6.92 11.59
C PRO A 51 -7.64 5.85 10.57
N LYS A 52 -6.72 6.20 9.65
CA LYS A 52 -6.25 5.29 8.60
C LYS A 52 -4.73 5.23 8.58
N ASN A 53 -4.20 4.12 8.08
CA ASN A 53 -2.78 3.98 7.78
C ASN A 53 -2.53 4.39 6.33
N ILE A 54 -1.53 5.24 6.13
CA ILE A 54 -1.00 5.59 4.82
C ILE A 54 0.28 4.78 4.64
N ILE A 55 0.28 3.90 3.65
CA ILE A 55 1.36 2.95 3.38
C ILE A 55 1.83 3.18 1.95
N PHE A 56 3.13 3.29 1.74
CA PHE A 56 3.73 3.21 0.42
C PHE A 56 3.98 1.75 0.07
N VAL A 57 3.40 1.31 -1.04
CA VAL A 57 3.73 0.03 -1.64
C VAL A 57 4.82 0.28 -2.66
N VAL A 58 5.99 -0.30 -2.45
CA VAL A 58 7.16 -0.10 -3.30
C VAL A 58 7.55 -1.43 -3.91
N ARG A 59 7.66 -1.45 -5.24
CA ARG A 59 8.15 -2.59 -6.00
C ARG A 59 9.46 -2.23 -6.68
N ASN A 60 10.48 -3.07 -6.48
CA ASN A 60 11.80 -2.91 -7.09
C ASN A 60 12.32 -4.25 -7.62
N ASN A 61 13.33 -4.18 -8.49
CA ASN A 61 14.05 -5.34 -9.01
C ASN A 61 15.54 -5.02 -9.18
N ASN A 62 16.29 -5.94 -9.76
CA ASN A 62 17.74 -5.84 -9.94
C ASN A 62 18.20 -4.67 -10.83
N ASN A 63 17.30 -4.03 -11.58
CA ASN A 63 17.65 -2.84 -12.37
C ASN A 63 17.69 -1.56 -11.53
N TYR A 64 17.23 -1.60 -10.27
CA TYR A 64 17.33 -0.49 -9.33
C TYR A 64 18.68 -0.53 -8.59
N PRO A 65 19.56 0.47 -8.74
CA PRO A 65 20.95 0.36 -8.32
C PRO A 65 21.21 0.74 -6.84
N TYR A 66 20.16 1.06 -6.07
CA TYR A 66 20.31 1.54 -4.69
C TYR A 66 19.71 0.55 -3.68
N SER A 67 20.33 0.43 -2.52
CA SER A 67 19.83 -0.39 -1.40
C SER A 67 18.72 0.28 -0.59
N ASN A 68 18.38 1.54 -0.91
CA ASN A 68 17.37 2.33 -0.22
C ASN A 68 16.64 3.25 -1.20
N ILE A 69 15.46 3.70 -0.80
CA ILE A 69 14.65 4.68 -1.53
C ILE A 69 14.32 5.86 -0.63
N ARG A 70 14.50 7.08 -1.16
CA ARG A 70 14.11 8.31 -0.48
C ARG A 70 12.89 8.93 -1.13
N PHE A 71 11.89 9.24 -0.33
CA PHE A 71 10.72 10.00 -0.76
C PHE A 71 10.74 11.39 -0.15
N ILE A 72 10.43 12.39 -0.98
CA ILE A 72 10.07 13.73 -0.54
C ILE A 72 8.56 13.84 -0.76
N VAL A 73 7.79 13.76 0.30
CA VAL A 73 6.33 13.69 0.25
C VAL A 73 5.78 15.08 0.54
N ASN A 74 5.07 15.65 -0.41
CA ASN A 74 4.31 16.88 -0.22
C ASN A 74 2.86 16.51 0.08
N PHE A 75 2.49 16.53 1.35
CA PHE A 75 1.14 16.20 1.81
C PHE A 75 0.33 17.49 1.93
N THR A 76 -0.66 17.67 1.05
CA THR A 76 -1.47 18.91 1.02
C THR A 76 -2.87 18.60 1.46
N ASN A 77 -3.33 19.26 2.52
CA ASN A 77 -4.75 19.25 2.87
C ASN A 77 -5.48 20.31 2.03
N LEU A 78 -6.35 19.87 1.12
CA LEU A 78 -7.11 20.78 0.25
C LEU A 78 -8.11 21.68 1.01
N GLN A 79 -8.53 21.32 2.23
CA GLN A 79 -9.51 22.09 3.00
C GLN A 79 -8.93 23.36 3.60
N ASN A 80 -7.81 23.24 4.32
CA ASN A 80 -7.16 24.36 4.99
C ASN A 80 -5.91 24.86 4.25
N LYS A 81 -5.61 24.28 3.07
CA LYS A 81 -4.42 24.55 2.25
C LYS A 81 -3.11 24.35 3.00
N LYS A 82 -3.13 23.63 4.12
CA LYS A 82 -1.92 23.30 4.87
C LYS A 82 -1.11 22.30 4.05
N LYS A 83 0.16 22.61 3.87
CA LYS A 83 1.12 21.75 3.20
C LYS A 83 2.17 21.31 4.22
N GLU A 84 2.38 20.01 4.28
CA GLU A 84 3.42 19.39 5.10
C GLU A 84 4.39 18.67 4.15
N THR A 85 5.68 18.80 4.40
CA THR A 85 6.71 18.12 3.61
C THR A 85 7.47 17.18 4.52
N ASP A 86 7.42 15.89 4.19
CA ASP A 86 8.13 14.83 4.91
C ASP A 86 9.24 14.26 4.01
N THR A 87 10.38 13.93 4.61
CA THR A 87 11.46 13.18 3.93
C THR A 87 11.60 11.82 4.56
N LEU A 88 11.35 10.78 3.78
CA LEU A 88 11.36 9.39 4.24
C LEU A 88 12.52 8.65 3.58
N ASN A 89 13.15 7.74 4.32
CA ASN A 89 14.19 6.88 3.80
C ASN A 89 13.90 5.43 4.18
N TYR A 90 13.63 4.59 3.19
CA TYR A 90 13.34 3.17 3.40
C TYR A 90 14.46 2.31 2.85
N VAL A 91 14.85 1.31 3.63
CA VAL A 91 15.83 0.30 3.21
C VAL A 91 15.11 -0.74 2.37
N LEU A 92 15.64 -1.02 1.18
CA LEU A 92 15.13 -2.00 0.23
C LEU A 92 15.96 -3.28 0.20
N ALA A 93 17.24 -3.24 0.59
CA ALA A 93 18.12 -4.41 0.60
C ALA A 93 18.85 -4.57 1.92
N LYS A 94 19.13 -5.84 2.28
CA LYS A 94 20.08 -6.20 3.33
C LYS A 94 21.51 -5.81 2.90
N PRO A 95 22.47 -5.73 3.84
CA PRO A 95 23.87 -5.41 3.52
C PRO A 95 24.54 -6.37 2.51
N ASN A 96 24.05 -7.61 2.41
CA ASN A 96 24.53 -8.60 1.44
C ASN A 96 23.92 -8.44 0.03
N GLY A 97 23.08 -7.41 -0.19
CA GLY A 97 22.42 -7.14 -1.47
C GLY A 97 21.09 -7.86 -1.69
N GLU A 98 20.65 -8.72 -0.75
CA GLU A 98 19.36 -9.38 -0.84
C GLU A 98 18.21 -8.38 -0.65
N TRP A 99 17.27 -8.33 -1.60
CA TRP A 99 16.09 -7.48 -1.50
C TRP A 99 15.17 -7.89 -0.34
N LEU A 100 14.66 -6.90 0.39
CA LEU A 100 13.61 -7.03 1.39
C LEU A 100 12.23 -7.06 0.71
N GLY A 101 11.25 -7.63 1.41
CA GLY A 101 9.88 -7.75 0.94
C GLY A 101 9.56 -9.12 0.34
N THR A 102 8.41 -9.21 -0.31
CA THR A 102 7.86 -10.46 -0.87
C THR A 102 7.72 -10.34 -2.39
N GLY A 103 7.92 -11.44 -3.13
CA GLY A 103 7.74 -11.43 -4.57
C GLY A 103 8.50 -12.55 -5.28
N PHE A 104 8.17 -12.77 -6.55
CA PHE A 104 8.74 -13.83 -7.38
C PHE A 104 9.98 -13.34 -8.14
N GLY A 105 11.00 -14.20 -8.23
CA GLY A 105 12.24 -13.89 -8.93
C GLY A 105 12.98 -12.69 -8.35
N ASP A 106 13.43 -11.80 -9.24
CA ASP A 106 14.18 -10.58 -8.91
C ASP A 106 13.30 -9.43 -8.40
N THR A 107 11.98 -9.52 -8.60
CA THR A 107 11.04 -8.47 -8.26
C THR A 107 10.52 -8.66 -6.85
N LYS A 108 10.69 -7.64 -5.99
CA LYS A 108 10.17 -7.62 -4.63
C LYS A 108 9.25 -6.44 -4.40
N GLU A 109 8.25 -6.67 -3.57
CA GLU A 109 7.31 -5.67 -3.08
C GLU A 109 7.44 -5.56 -1.56
N ALA A 110 7.51 -4.32 -1.08
CA ALA A 110 7.58 -3.98 0.33
C ALA A 110 6.52 -2.94 0.69
N LEU A 111 5.94 -3.10 1.88
CA LEU A 111 4.97 -2.19 2.47
C LEU A 111 5.68 -1.29 3.48
N PHE A 112 5.77 0.00 3.16
CA PHE A 112 6.42 0.99 4.01
C PHE A 112 5.40 1.92 4.65
N GLN A 113 5.35 1.91 5.98
CA GLN A 113 4.45 2.76 6.75
C GLN A 113 4.89 4.22 6.65
N TYR A 114 4.00 5.11 6.23
CA TYR A 114 4.23 6.55 6.19
C TYR A 114 3.57 7.28 7.36
N LYS A 115 2.24 7.22 7.46
CA LYS A 115 1.49 7.75 8.61
C LYS A 115 0.57 6.66 9.16
N LEU A 116 0.71 6.35 10.44
CA LEU A 116 -0.14 5.37 11.12
C LEU A 116 -1.21 6.06 11.94
N ASN A 117 -2.41 5.46 11.99
CA ASN A 117 -3.55 6.02 12.70
C ASN A 117 -3.77 7.51 12.39
N TYR A 118 -3.57 7.89 11.13
CA TYR A 118 -3.71 9.27 10.69
C TYR A 118 -5.19 9.65 10.67
N LYS A 119 -5.56 10.64 11.47
CA LYS A 119 -6.91 11.20 11.48
C LYS A 119 -7.01 12.29 10.42
N PHE A 120 -7.82 12.03 9.39
CA PHE A 120 -8.04 13.00 8.35
C PHE A 120 -8.87 14.19 8.87
N PRO A 121 -8.55 15.42 8.46
CA PRO A 121 -9.20 16.63 8.98
C PRO A 121 -10.65 16.81 8.49
N GLY A 122 -11.06 16.13 7.41
CA GLY A 122 -12.45 16.16 6.94
C GLY A 122 -12.70 15.29 5.71
N LYS A 123 -13.96 15.26 5.24
CA LYS A 123 -14.40 14.48 4.07
C LYS A 123 -13.95 15.19 2.79
N ARG A 124 -13.36 14.46 1.81
CA ARG A 124 -13.06 14.77 0.38
C ARG A 124 -11.62 14.40 -0.05
N LYS A 125 -11.35 14.54 -1.35
CA LYS A 125 -10.04 14.38 -2.02
C LYS A 125 -8.94 15.16 -1.28
N ILE A 126 -7.84 14.49 -0.99
CA ILE A 126 -6.58 15.03 -0.44
C ILE A 126 -5.48 14.78 -1.44
#